data_AF-A0A4R2IYY6-F1
#
_entry.id   AF-A0A4R2IYY6-F1
#
_cell.length_a   1.000
_cell.length_b   1.000
_cell.length_c   1.000
_cell.angle_alpha   90.00
_cell.angle_beta   90.00
_cell.angle_gamma   90.00
#
_symmetry.space_group_name_H-M   'P 1'
#
loop_
_entity.id
_entity.type
_entity.pdbx_description
1 polymer ?
#
loop_
_entity_poly.entity_id
_entity_poly.type
_entity_poly.pdbx_seq_one_letter_code
_entity_poly.pdbx_strand_id
1 'polypeptide(L)'
;MSDVIVPPIPLSLWHLPTVGGLVVPWITPRTADGRYLLGSVDRDRMGRALLNRWCGVCGRPLENRAVLMMRLSDLPRQCTSEPALHPWCAAYTSKSCPMIGGRLDHYRSSLPPLDTNMLPAPDASARQGAAAEPWFAVWLAGYQIITDHGNLAASYAGTKPLRVRPITWQLPNIL
;
A
#
# COMPACT_ATOMS: atom_id res chain seq x y z
N MET A 1 -7.89 27.02 -2.73
CA MET A 1 -7.36 25.88 -3.50
C MET A 1 -6.01 25.54 -2.91
N SER A 2 -5.92 24.52 -2.06
CA SER A 2 -4.63 24.11 -1.50
C SER A 2 -3.77 23.54 -2.64
N ASP A 3 -2.61 24.15 -2.89
CA ASP A 3 -1.64 23.62 -3.85
C ASP A 3 -1.35 22.17 -3.48
N VAL A 4 -1.74 21.25 -4.37
CA VAL A 4 -1.42 19.84 -4.20
C VAL A 4 0.07 19.70 -4.46
N ILE A 5 0.86 19.69 -3.40
CA ILE A 5 2.31 19.45 -3.49
C ILE A 5 2.51 18.01 -3.96
N VAL A 6 2.81 17.85 -5.25
CA VAL A 6 3.22 16.58 -5.83
C VAL A 6 4.66 16.29 -5.39
N PRO A 7 4.93 15.20 -4.65
CA PRO A 7 6.29 14.90 -4.22
C PRO A 7 7.18 14.56 -5.43
N PRO A 8 8.47 14.93 -5.39
CA PRO A 8 9.39 14.60 -6.48
C PRO A 8 9.47 13.08 -6.67
N ILE A 9 9.45 12.64 -7.92
CA ILE A 9 9.58 11.23 -8.27
C ILE A 9 11.04 10.80 -8.11
N PRO A 10 11.36 9.81 -7.24
CA PRO A 10 12.69 9.26 -7.12
C PRO A 10 13.19 8.67 -8.45
N LEU A 11 14.48 8.84 -8.75
CA LEU A 11 15.12 8.28 -9.94
C LEU A 11 14.85 6.78 -10.12
N SER A 12 14.80 6.03 -9.01
CA SER A 12 14.51 4.59 -9.01
C SER A 12 13.08 4.21 -9.47
N LEU A 13 12.20 5.20 -9.66
CA LEU A 13 10.82 5.04 -10.13
C LEU A 13 10.58 5.68 -11.51
N TRP A 14 11.57 6.29 -12.16
CA TRP A 14 11.40 6.96 -13.48
C TRP A 14 11.02 6.02 -14.61
N HIS A 15 11.24 4.71 -14.45
CA HIS A 15 10.82 3.70 -15.43
C HIS A 15 9.31 3.42 -15.40
N LEU A 16 8.57 3.98 -14.44
CA LEU A 16 7.14 3.75 -14.29
C LEU A 16 6.31 4.85 -14.96
N PRO A 17 5.08 4.52 -15.41
CA PRO A 17 4.15 5.52 -15.91
C PRO A 17 3.75 6.49 -14.80
N THR A 18 3.30 7.69 -15.20
CA THR A 18 2.84 8.74 -14.28
C THR A 18 1.43 9.22 -14.64
N VAL A 19 0.66 9.61 -13.64
CA VAL A 19 -0.67 10.23 -13.76
C VAL A 19 -0.75 11.39 -12.77
N GLY A 20 -1.06 12.59 -13.25
CA GLY A 20 -1.14 13.79 -12.40
C GLY A 20 0.18 14.10 -11.67
N GLY A 21 1.33 13.79 -12.29
CA GLY A 21 2.65 13.96 -11.70
C GLY A 21 3.03 12.91 -10.64
N LEU A 22 2.18 11.93 -10.37
CA LEU A 22 2.45 10.82 -9.45
C LEU A 22 2.84 9.56 -10.22
N VAL A 23 3.77 8.78 -9.66
CA VAL A 23 4.06 7.42 -10.13
C VAL A 23 2.82 6.56 -10.01
N VAL A 24 2.55 5.77 -11.04
CA VAL A 24 1.60 4.66 -10.99
C VAL A 24 2.33 3.43 -10.46
N PRO A 25 1.99 2.92 -9.25
CA PRO A 25 2.56 1.69 -8.72
C PRO A 25 2.44 0.52 -9.71
N TRP A 26 3.42 -0.38 -9.71
CA TRP A 26 3.42 -1.56 -10.56
C TRP A 26 2.17 -2.43 -10.36
N ILE A 27 1.66 -2.55 -9.13
CA ILE A 27 0.44 -3.30 -8.82
C ILE A 27 -0.86 -2.57 -9.19
N THR A 28 -0.80 -1.32 -9.68
CA THR A 28 -2.02 -0.60 -10.07
C THR A 28 -2.62 -1.22 -11.32
N PRO A 29 -3.92 -1.56 -11.30
CA PRO A 29 -4.57 -2.15 -12.45
C PRO A 29 -4.78 -1.09 -13.55
N ARG A 30 -4.75 -1.57 -14.79
CA ARG A 30 -5.02 -0.78 -15.98
C ARG A 30 -6.30 -1.30 -16.62
N THR A 31 -7.28 -0.43 -16.82
CA THR A 31 -8.55 -0.79 -17.47
C THR A 31 -8.34 -1.12 -18.94
N ALA A 32 -9.32 -1.80 -19.54
CA ALA A 32 -9.30 -2.14 -20.97
C ALA A 32 -9.16 -0.90 -21.88
N ASP A 33 -9.73 0.24 -21.47
CA ASP A 33 -9.60 1.54 -22.15
C ASP A 33 -8.29 2.29 -21.83
N GLY A 34 -7.39 1.67 -21.05
CA GLY A 34 -6.02 2.14 -20.83
C GLY A 34 -5.81 3.05 -19.62
N ARG A 35 -6.84 3.35 -18.82
CA ARG A 35 -6.74 4.18 -17.61
C ARG A 35 -6.12 3.41 -16.44
N TYR A 36 -5.42 4.11 -15.55
CA TYR A 36 -4.89 3.54 -14.31
C TYR A 36 -5.84 3.82 -13.14
N LEU A 37 -6.23 2.79 -12.39
CA LEU A 37 -7.12 2.96 -11.23
C LEU A 37 -6.32 3.10 -9.93
N LEU A 38 -5.88 4.32 -9.64
CA LEU A 38 -5.19 4.62 -8.38
C LEU A 38 -6.09 4.38 -7.17
N GLY A 39 -5.58 3.66 -6.18
CA GLY A 39 -6.34 3.19 -5.02
C GLY A 39 -6.98 1.81 -5.20
N SER A 40 -6.79 1.18 -6.35
CA SER A 40 -7.13 -0.22 -6.62
C SER A 40 -5.87 -1.04 -6.89
N VAL A 41 -6.01 -2.37 -6.82
CA VAL A 41 -4.89 -3.32 -6.95
C VAL A 41 -5.24 -4.39 -7.99
N ASP A 42 -4.27 -4.70 -8.86
CA ASP A 42 -4.29 -5.81 -9.81
C ASP A 42 -4.01 -7.12 -9.06
N ARG A 43 -4.96 -8.07 -9.11
CA ARG A 43 -4.90 -9.33 -8.35
C ARG A 43 -3.64 -10.13 -8.68
N ASP A 44 -3.33 -10.28 -9.96
CA ASP A 44 -2.25 -11.14 -10.42
C ASP A 44 -0.88 -10.52 -10.14
N ARG A 45 -0.77 -9.20 -10.25
CA ARG A 45 0.45 -8.49 -9.84
C ARG A 45 0.63 -8.53 -8.32
N MET A 46 -0.43 -8.35 -7.54
CA MET A 46 -0.37 -8.46 -6.08
C MET A 46 0.08 -9.85 -5.64
N GLY A 47 -0.55 -10.90 -6.16
CA GLY A 47 -0.17 -12.29 -5.88
C GLY A 47 1.28 -12.57 -6.26
N ARG A 48 1.72 -12.12 -7.45
CA ARG A 48 3.13 -12.24 -7.86
C ARG A 48 4.07 -11.47 -6.95
N ALA A 49 3.72 -10.26 -6.51
CA ALA A 49 4.55 -9.47 -5.61
C ALA A 49 4.72 -10.15 -4.25
N LEU A 50 3.64 -10.69 -3.69
CA LEU A 50 3.68 -11.43 -2.44
C LEU A 50 4.55 -12.69 -2.56
N LEU A 51 4.23 -13.56 -3.52
CA LEU A 51 4.90 -14.86 -3.71
C LEU A 51 6.37 -14.73 -4.11
N ASN A 52 6.71 -13.79 -4.99
CA ASN A 52 8.09 -13.62 -5.46
C ASN A 52 8.89 -12.59 -4.65
N ARG A 53 8.30 -12.03 -3.59
CA ARG A 53 8.90 -10.93 -2.80
C ARG A 53 9.32 -9.75 -3.66
N TRP A 54 8.41 -9.24 -4.48
CA TRP A 54 8.64 -8.04 -5.28
C TRP A 54 7.98 -6.82 -4.64
N CYS A 55 8.56 -5.66 -4.88
CA CYS A 55 8.04 -4.40 -4.41
C CYS A 55 6.73 -4.05 -5.14
N GLY A 56 5.66 -3.80 -4.37
CA GLY A 56 4.36 -3.42 -4.92
C GLY A 56 4.37 -2.12 -5.75
N VAL A 57 5.33 -1.22 -5.50
CA VAL A 57 5.45 0.05 -6.22
C VAL A 57 6.35 -0.08 -7.44
N CYS A 58 7.60 -0.51 -7.29
CA CYS A 58 8.56 -0.49 -8.40
C CYS A 58 8.56 -1.75 -9.28
N GLY A 59 7.93 -2.84 -8.80
CA GLY A 59 7.86 -4.11 -9.51
C GLY A 59 9.17 -4.90 -9.53
N ARG A 60 10.17 -4.51 -8.74
CA ARG A 60 11.49 -5.17 -8.67
C ARG A 60 11.61 -6.05 -7.41
N PRO A 61 12.47 -7.09 -7.41
CA PRO A 61 12.71 -7.92 -6.24
C PRO A 61 13.12 -7.11 -4.99
N LEU A 62 12.60 -7.52 -3.83
CA LEU A 62 13.00 -6.99 -2.53
C LEU A 62 14.31 -7.66 -2.09
N GLU A 63 15.24 -6.85 -1.60
CA GLU A 63 16.51 -7.33 -1.05
C GLU A 63 16.39 -7.53 0.47
N ASN A 64 17.39 -7.10 1.23
CA ASN A 64 17.56 -7.35 2.66
C ASN A 64 16.56 -6.62 3.57
N ARG A 65 15.81 -5.64 3.05
CA ARG A 65 14.86 -4.83 3.83
C ARG A 65 13.55 -4.65 3.07
N ALA A 66 12.46 -4.96 3.75
CA ALA A 66 11.11 -4.81 3.27
C ALA A 66 10.32 -3.89 4.22
N VAL A 67 9.41 -3.11 3.67
CA VAL A 67 8.50 -2.26 4.44
C VAL A 67 7.07 -2.65 4.12
N LEU A 68 6.32 -3.08 5.13
CA LEU A 68 4.87 -3.25 5.04
C LEU A 68 4.20 -1.93 5.40
N MET A 69 3.28 -1.47 4.55
CA MET A 69 2.40 -0.35 4.85
C MET A 69 1.16 -0.93 5.52
N MET A 70 0.97 -0.69 6.81
CA MET A 70 -0.02 -1.37 7.62
C MET A 70 -0.96 -0.38 8.28
N ARG A 71 -2.24 -0.73 8.34
CA ARG A 71 -3.23 0.01 9.13
C ARG A 71 -3.15 -0.40 10.58
N LEU A 72 -3.79 0.37 11.45
CA LEU A 72 -3.92 0.02 12.86
C LEU A 72 -4.53 -1.39 13.04
N SER A 73 -5.59 -1.73 12.31
CA SER A 73 -6.25 -3.04 12.34
C SER A 73 -5.36 -4.21 11.87
N ASP A 74 -4.31 -3.93 11.10
CA ASP A 74 -3.36 -4.94 10.64
C ASP A 74 -2.30 -5.26 11.71
N LEU A 75 -1.97 -4.31 12.60
CA LEU A 75 -0.87 -4.46 13.56
C LEU A 75 -1.06 -5.60 14.57
N PRO A 76 -2.23 -5.77 15.24
CA PRO A 76 -2.44 -6.88 16.17
C PRO A 76 -2.34 -8.26 15.49
N ARG A 77 -2.69 -8.33 14.20
CA ARG A 77 -2.66 -9.56 13.39
C ARG A 77 -1.28 -9.84 12.80
N GLN A 78 -0.40 -8.83 12.81
CA GLN A 78 0.97 -8.90 12.30
C GLN A 78 1.06 -9.31 10.82
N CYS A 79 0.02 -8.99 10.04
CA CYS A 79 -0.06 -9.30 8.63
C CYS A 79 -0.85 -8.26 7.85
N THR A 80 -0.59 -8.17 6.54
CA THR A 80 -1.36 -7.34 5.61
C THR A 80 -1.48 -8.02 4.26
N SER A 81 -2.60 -7.83 3.56
CA SER A 81 -2.81 -8.30 2.20
C SER A 81 -2.03 -7.49 1.15
N GLU A 82 -1.46 -6.35 1.54
CA GLU A 82 -0.65 -5.51 0.66
C GLU A 82 0.78 -6.07 0.51
N PRO A 83 1.37 -6.02 -0.70
CA PRO A 83 2.75 -6.43 -0.90
C PRO A 83 3.72 -5.46 -0.21
N ALA A 84 4.86 -5.99 0.22
CA ALA A 84 5.91 -5.18 0.80
C ALA A 84 6.55 -4.24 -0.23
N LEU A 85 7.20 -3.19 0.28
CA LEU A 85 7.83 -2.14 -0.50
C LEU A 85 9.33 -2.05 -0.18
N HIS A 86 10.12 -1.58 -1.15
CA HIS A 86 11.45 -1.08 -0.83
C HIS A 86 11.35 0.14 0.11
N PRO A 87 12.37 0.38 0.95
CA PRO A 87 12.49 1.57 1.80
C PRO A 87 12.14 2.90 1.11
N TRP A 88 12.71 3.17 -0.06
CA TRP A 88 12.46 4.41 -0.80
C TRP A 88 11.07 4.45 -1.44
N CYS A 89 10.53 3.29 -1.83
CA CYS A 89 9.17 3.18 -2.34
C CYS A 89 8.16 3.49 -1.24
N ALA A 90 8.35 2.94 -0.03
CA ALA A 90 7.53 3.27 1.13
C ALA A 90 7.58 4.77 1.47
N ALA A 91 8.77 5.37 1.45
CA ALA A 91 8.93 6.80 1.69
C ALA A 91 8.20 7.66 0.64
N TYR A 92 8.25 7.26 -0.64
CA TYR A 92 7.49 7.92 -1.69
C TYR A 92 5.98 7.72 -1.50
N THR A 93 5.54 6.51 -1.20
CA THR A 93 4.12 6.18 -0.93
C THR A 93 3.54 7.01 0.22
N SER A 94 4.26 7.15 1.34
CA SER A 94 3.83 7.99 2.47
C SER A 94 3.62 9.46 2.08
N LYS A 95 4.37 9.96 1.09
CA LYS A 95 4.23 11.33 0.60
C LYS A 95 3.19 11.46 -0.51
N SER A 96 3.06 10.48 -1.39
CA SER A 96 2.23 10.55 -2.60
C SER A 96 0.80 10.07 -2.38
N CYS A 97 0.60 8.96 -1.68
CA CYS A 97 -0.72 8.40 -1.45
C CYS A 97 -1.48 9.25 -0.42
N PRO A 98 -2.62 9.87 -0.77
CA PRO A 98 -3.32 10.77 0.14
C PRO A 98 -3.99 9.99 1.29
N MET A 99 -4.36 8.72 1.10
CA MET A 99 -4.87 7.86 2.17
C MET A 99 -3.77 7.53 3.20
N ILE A 100 -2.65 6.94 2.74
CA ILE A 100 -1.54 6.56 3.63
C ILE A 100 -0.89 7.80 4.27
N GLY A 101 -0.80 8.90 3.54
CA GLY A 101 -0.25 10.17 4.01
C GLY A 101 -1.21 11.01 4.86
N GLY A 102 -2.41 10.51 5.17
CA GLY A 102 -3.35 11.16 6.09
C GLY A 102 -4.02 12.43 5.55
N ARG A 103 -4.05 12.62 4.23
CA ARG A 103 -4.75 13.72 3.55
C ARG A 103 -6.18 13.38 3.16
N LEU A 104 -6.58 12.12 3.32
CA LEU A 104 -7.98 11.69 3.28
C LEU A 104 -8.35 11.18 4.67
N ASP A 105 -9.50 11.64 5.16
CA ASP A 105 -10.09 11.23 6.43
C ASP A 105 -11.10 10.07 6.26
N HIS A 106 -11.51 9.77 5.02
CA HIS A 106 -12.41 8.68 4.68
C HIS A 106 -11.97 7.96 3.41
N TYR A 107 -12.30 6.68 3.33
CA TYR A 107 -12.25 5.92 2.09
C TYR A 107 -13.37 6.34 1.14
N ARG A 108 -13.21 6.03 -0.16
CA ARG A 108 -14.24 6.33 -1.16
C ARG A 108 -15.55 5.64 -0.79
N SER A 109 -16.65 6.37 -0.85
CA SER A 109 -18.00 5.83 -0.66
C SER A 109 -18.51 5.05 -1.88
N SER A 110 -17.84 5.17 -3.03
CA SER A 110 -18.12 4.41 -4.24
C SER A 110 -16.85 3.70 -4.72
N LEU A 111 -16.99 2.41 -5.06
CA LEU A 111 -15.92 1.65 -5.70
C LEU A 111 -15.92 1.96 -7.20
N PRO A 112 -14.74 2.17 -7.81
CA PRO A 112 -14.66 2.30 -9.26
C PRO A 112 -15.15 1.00 -9.91
N PRO A 113 -15.78 1.05 -11.10
CA PRO A 113 -16.06 -0.15 -11.87
C PRO A 113 -14.74 -0.87 -12.13
N LEU A 114 -14.69 -2.15 -11.76
CA LEU A 114 -13.52 -3.01 -11.89
C LEU A 114 -13.70 -3.93 -13.09
N ASP A 115 -12.66 -4.06 -13.91
CA ASP A 115 -12.64 -5.08 -14.97
C ASP A 115 -12.45 -6.47 -14.35
N THR A 116 -12.72 -7.53 -15.11
CA THR A 116 -12.73 -8.94 -14.66
C THR A 116 -11.45 -9.38 -13.93
N ASN A 117 -10.30 -8.79 -14.27
CA ASN A 117 -8.99 -9.13 -13.68
C ASN A 117 -8.62 -8.29 -12.45
N MET A 118 -9.51 -7.41 -12.00
CA MET A 118 -9.26 -6.51 -10.87
C MET A 118 -10.01 -7.00 -9.63
N LEU A 119 -9.41 -6.78 -8.46
CA LEU A 119 -10.04 -7.10 -7.19
C LEU A 119 -10.22 -5.84 -6.34
N PRO A 120 -11.37 -5.70 -5.67
CA PRO A 120 -11.38 -4.93 -4.45
C PRO A 120 -10.51 -5.66 -3.42
N ALA A 121 -9.81 -4.92 -2.56
CA ALA A 121 -9.13 -5.57 -1.45
C ALA A 121 -10.16 -6.29 -0.55
N PRO A 122 -9.76 -7.33 0.19
CA PRO A 122 -10.69 -8.25 0.87
C PRO A 122 -11.70 -7.58 1.80
N ASP A 123 -11.33 -6.43 2.34
CA ASP A 123 -12.11 -5.62 3.28
C ASP A 123 -12.66 -4.33 2.63
N ALA A 124 -12.69 -4.23 1.30
CA ALA A 124 -13.12 -3.01 0.61
C ALA A 124 -14.57 -2.64 0.93
N SER A 125 -15.44 -3.63 1.14
CA SER A 125 -16.83 -3.41 1.56
C SER A 125 -16.90 -2.79 2.95
N ALA A 126 -16.14 -3.32 3.91
CA ALA A 126 -16.05 -2.78 5.26
C ALA A 126 -15.45 -1.36 5.29
N ARG A 127 -14.58 -1.03 4.33
CA ARG A 127 -13.97 0.29 4.18
C ARG A 127 -14.82 1.29 3.43
N GLN A 128 -15.84 0.88 2.68
CA GLN A 128 -16.55 1.77 1.79
C GLN A 128 -17.21 2.93 2.57
N GLY A 129 -16.72 4.15 2.37
CA GLY A 129 -17.13 5.34 3.12
C GLY A 129 -16.70 5.38 4.60
N ALA A 130 -15.94 4.39 5.09
CA ALA A 130 -15.46 4.35 6.46
C ALA A 130 -14.37 5.40 6.71
N ALA A 131 -14.21 5.79 7.96
CA ALA A 131 -13.11 6.65 8.39
C ALA A 131 -11.75 6.00 8.10
N ALA A 132 -10.76 6.82 7.74
CA ALA A 132 -9.40 6.40 7.49
C ALA A 132 -8.74 5.95 8.79
N GLU A 133 -8.22 4.72 8.79
CA GLU A 133 -7.40 4.24 9.90
C GLU A 133 -6.03 4.91 9.89
N PRO A 134 -5.40 5.06 11.07
CA PRO A 134 -4.00 5.40 11.14
C PRO A 134 -3.11 4.36 10.45
N TRP A 135 -2.06 4.83 9.79
CA TRP A 135 -1.11 4.01 9.04
C TRP A 135 0.27 3.98 9.70
N PHE A 136 0.97 2.87 9.50
CA PHE A 136 2.29 2.57 10.01
C PHE A 136 3.18 1.99 8.90
N ALA A 137 4.46 2.35 8.93
CA ALA A 137 5.50 1.69 8.15
C ALA A 137 6.23 0.68 9.05
N VAL A 138 6.06 -0.61 8.76
CA VAL A 138 6.68 -1.71 9.50
C VAL A 138 7.86 -2.26 8.72
N TRP A 139 9.06 -2.05 9.24
CA TRP A 139 10.33 -2.45 8.62
C TRP A 139 10.71 -3.85 9.08
N LEU A 140 11.03 -4.70 8.11
CA LEU A 140 11.30 -6.12 8.30
C LEU A 140 12.57 -6.53 7.56
N ALA A 141 13.28 -7.53 8.10
CA ALA A 141 14.31 -8.27 7.37
C ALA A 141 13.70 -9.29 6.38
N GLY A 142 12.47 -9.74 6.67
CA GLY A 142 11.71 -10.65 5.83
C GLY A 142 10.31 -10.85 6.41
N TYR A 143 9.46 -11.49 5.63
CA TYR A 143 8.11 -11.89 6.00
C TYR A 143 7.81 -13.28 5.43
N GLN A 144 6.81 -13.94 5.98
CA GLN A 144 6.24 -15.17 5.46
C GLN A 144 4.95 -14.87 4.71
N ILE A 145 4.62 -15.72 3.72
CA ILE A 145 3.32 -15.67 3.06
C ILE A 145 2.36 -16.60 3.79
N ILE A 146 1.22 -16.07 4.21
CA ILE A 146 0.14 -16.81 4.83
C ILE A 146 -1.16 -16.59 4.07
N THR A 147 -2.18 -17.37 4.40
CA THR A 147 -3.57 -17.07 4.04
C THR A 147 -4.24 -16.37 5.22
N ASP A 148 -4.76 -15.17 4.97
CA ASP A 148 -5.50 -14.34 5.92
C ASP A 148 -6.85 -13.97 5.30
N HIS A 149 -7.95 -14.29 5.98
CA HIS A 149 -9.32 -14.12 5.47
C HIS A 149 -9.51 -14.62 4.01
N GLY A 150 -8.91 -15.77 3.68
CA GLY A 150 -9.00 -16.37 2.33
C GLY A 150 -8.11 -15.72 1.26
N ASN A 151 -7.22 -14.79 1.62
CA ASN A 151 -6.34 -14.07 0.70
C ASN A 151 -4.87 -14.23 1.09
N LEU A 152 -3.96 -14.10 0.12
CA LEU A 152 -2.52 -14.07 0.42
C LEU A 152 -2.20 -12.80 1.23
N ALA A 153 -1.38 -12.96 2.27
CA ALA A 153 -0.90 -11.86 3.10
C ALA A 153 0.57 -12.04 3.46
N ALA A 154 1.27 -10.91 3.55
CA ALA A 154 2.61 -10.84 4.12
C ALA A 154 2.49 -10.76 5.66
N SER A 155 3.09 -11.72 6.36
CA SER A 155 3.06 -11.82 7.82
C SER A 155 4.47 -11.78 8.41
N TYR A 156 4.63 -11.05 9.50
CA TYR A 156 5.82 -11.09 10.35
C TYR A 156 5.54 -11.75 11.70
N ALA A 157 4.44 -12.52 11.81
CA ALA A 157 4.13 -13.25 13.02
C ALA A 157 5.32 -14.15 13.45
N GLY A 158 5.65 -14.09 14.74
CA GLY A 158 6.81 -14.80 15.30
C GLY A 158 8.17 -14.15 14.99
N THR A 159 8.21 -13.03 14.27
CA THR A 159 9.45 -12.28 13.99
C THR A 159 9.36 -10.86 14.55
N LYS A 160 10.42 -10.40 15.22
CA LYS A 160 10.47 -9.01 15.71
C LYS A 160 10.70 -8.04 14.54
N PRO A 161 9.85 -7.01 14.34
CA PRO A 161 10.12 -6.00 13.34
C PRO A 161 11.38 -5.20 13.67
N LEU A 162 12.11 -4.79 12.64
CA LEU A 162 13.29 -3.93 12.78
C LEU A 162 12.90 -2.54 13.30
N ARG A 163 11.73 -2.04 12.87
CA ARG A 163 11.15 -0.77 13.30
C ARG A 163 9.67 -0.74 12.95
N VAL A 164 8.85 -0.19 13.85
CA VAL A 164 7.48 0.21 13.55
C VAL A 164 7.46 1.73 13.64
N ARG A 165 7.05 2.42 12.57
CA ARG A 165 6.98 3.88 12.53
C ARG A 165 5.56 4.33 12.22
N PRO A 166 4.91 5.13 13.08
CA PRO A 166 3.64 5.75 12.73
C PRO A 166 3.82 6.73 11.57
N ILE A 167 2.85 6.74 10.65
CA ILE A 167 2.77 7.68 9.54
C ILE A 167 1.73 8.76 9.86
N THR A 168 0.52 8.33 10.21
CA THR A 168 -0.61 9.23 10.54
C THR A 168 -1.11 9.08 11.97
N TRP A 169 -0.63 8.08 12.71
CA TRP A 169 -0.94 7.96 14.13
C TRP A 169 -0.28 9.08 14.92
N GLN A 170 -1.10 9.92 15.54
CA GLN A 170 -0.66 10.84 16.58
C GLN A 170 -1.02 10.22 17.93
N LEU A 171 -0.09 10.28 18.89
CA LEU A 171 -0.46 10.01 20.27
C LEU A 171 -1.54 11.03 20.65
N PRO A 172 -2.62 10.63 21.36
CA PRO A 172 -3.47 11.61 22.00
C PRO A 172 -2.54 12.49 22.85
N ASN A 173 -2.63 13.81 22.69
CA ASN A 173 -1.92 14.71 23.60
C ASN A 173 -2.35 14.36 25.01
N ILE A 174 -1.46 13.72 25.77
CA ILE A 174 -1.61 13.60 27.21
C ILE A 174 -1.27 15.01 27.72
N LEU A 175 -2.30 15.83 27.86
CA LEU A 175 -2.26 17.05 28.67
C LEU A 175 -2.40 16.67 30.14
#